data_AF-A0A9X3A9H1-F1
#
_entry.id   AF-A0A9X3A9H1-F1
#
_cell.length_a   1.000
_cell.length_b   1.000
_cell.length_c   1.000
_cell.angle_alpha   90.00
_cell.angle_beta   90.00
_cell.angle_gamma   90.00
#
_symmetry.space_group_name_H-M   'P 1'
#
loop_
_entity.id
_entity.type
_entity.pdbx_description
1 polymer ?
#
loop_
_entity_poly.entity_id
_entity_poly.type
_entity_poly.pdbx_seq_one_letter_code
_entity_poly.pdbx_strand_id
1 'polypeptide(L)'
;MTTSSENPFFSDTSQPQGPPDTFIPPPALESAADYDEDSSSFGGTDSSGDASSSGELESLRQGYLSRRILKLLPELLAEPAFRIGQRGDLRKRDVFLTGALPVWAGALPNVRFRYEGTGVSPNLYSAVVAPPASGKSALRHARKYGRPSSSTSSGGTSPESRTSPKSGASLESGAYPEGRASPQGSSTGQEGPEEEPPGRERPGVRAGRRQLFLAADSSAAALKRRLEEIPHGVIFETEFQALSRALGSSWGSFTDVLLKGLQNEAIRMSRSSKGAVTIPHPAPSIALAGTPAALGGFMSGSGSTPGTGNGLFSRFLFYRFDREFEWSPQFRSPQSESTQSEGTQSEDLQSGERRGSLEESLRGAGQKFREARRQLGARETPLWVSVPGALQEAHTRAFRSLTKKWREDGSVPRSMQASLTRSGLQAVKIAVVLRGVRLADSGFPPASTQSIELGPEDMEAGIRLSLTYLLHAIEVGARLQGDDGPQDTCLQEKALQEKARSQSKLNERKRDLTERQREYLEALPEEPFSTAEAKDLASGFGASKRGVQRWLKSWRRAGLLRKPKRGMWAKRRPEREDSPRTEGLPGVESVISVIDGIPALVGGRAP
;
A
#
# COMPACT_ATOMS: atom_id res chain seq x y z
N MET A 1 -15.43 -60.07 -36.35
CA MET A 1 -16.17 -60.66 -37.47
C MET A 1 -16.95 -59.52 -38.08
N THR A 2 -16.79 -59.02 -39.30
CA THR A 2 -16.13 -59.40 -40.58
C THR A 2 -16.26 -58.13 -41.44
N THR A 3 -15.20 -57.42 -41.84
CA THR A 3 -14.67 -57.35 -43.24
C THR A 3 -15.76 -57.15 -44.30
N SER A 4 -15.88 -55.96 -44.89
CA SER A 4 -15.19 -55.49 -46.13
C SER A 4 -15.96 -55.82 -47.42
N SER A 5 -16.20 -54.79 -48.24
CA SER A 5 -16.29 -54.84 -49.71
C SER A 5 -16.09 -53.39 -50.22
N GLU A 6 -14.88 -53.01 -50.65
CA GLU A 6 -14.33 -53.08 -52.03
C GLU A 6 -14.80 -51.89 -52.90
N ASN A 7 -13.96 -50.87 -53.19
CA ASN A 7 -12.83 -50.75 -54.16
C ASN A 7 -13.31 -50.11 -55.50
N PRO A 8 -12.46 -49.62 -56.44
CA PRO A 8 -11.02 -49.29 -56.42
C PRO A 8 -10.65 -47.99 -57.21
N PHE A 9 -9.34 -47.75 -57.39
CA PHE A 9 -8.62 -46.98 -58.43
C PHE A 9 -7.91 -45.65 -58.07
N PHE A 10 -6.59 -45.80 -58.01
CA PHE A 10 -5.50 -44.82 -57.97
C PHE A 10 -4.83 -44.75 -59.36
N SER A 11 -4.36 -43.56 -59.77
CA SER A 11 -3.08 -43.26 -60.47
C SER A 11 -3.16 -41.81 -60.97
N ASP A 12 -2.57 -40.81 -60.30
CA ASP A 12 -1.14 -40.45 -60.18
C ASP A 12 -0.54 -39.87 -61.48
N THR A 13 -0.29 -38.56 -61.51
CA THR A 13 1.02 -37.92 -61.75
C THR A 13 0.87 -36.42 -62.07
N SER A 14 1.36 -35.55 -61.17
CA SER A 14 2.16 -34.35 -61.48
C SER A 14 2.26 -33.39 -60.27
N GLN A 15 3.46 -33.27 -59.69
CA GLN A 15 3.90 -32.14 -58.86
C GLN A 15 4.81 -31.21 -59.72
N PRO A 16 5.26 -30.03 -59.24
CA PRO A 16 4.70 -29.07 -58.27
C PRO A 16 4.70 -27.61 -58.82
N GLN A 17 3.85 -26.72 -58.29
CA GLN A 17 3.99 -25.26 -58.46
C GLN A 17 3.64 -24.60 -57.11
N GLY A 18 4.64 -23.96 -56.49
CA GLY A 18 4.46 -23.19 -55.25
C GLY A 18 3.72 -21.87 -55.49
N PRO A 19 3.07 -21.29 -54.47
CA PRO A 19 2.36 -20.02 -54.62
C PRO A 19 3.30 -18.83 -54.35
N PRO A 20 3.03 -17.66 -54.95
CA PRO A 20 3.85 -16.46 -54.79
C PRO A 20 3.54 -15.74 -53.47
N ASP A 21 4.62 -15.32 -52.80
CA ASP A 21 4.64 -14.37 -51.70
C ASP A 21 4.12 -12.99 -52.13
N THR A 22 3.26 -12.38 -51.30
CA THR A 22 3.42 -11.03 -50.72
C THR A 22 2.12 -10.61 -50.03
N PHE A 23 2.01 -10.92 -48.73
CA PHE A 23 1.07 -10.27 -47.83
C PHE A 23 1.87 -9.50 -46.79
N ILE A 24 1.73 -8.17 -46.80
CA ILE A 24 2.42 -7.24 -45.90
C ILE A 24 1.59 -7.14 -44.61
N PRO A 25 2.08 -7.60 -43.45
CA PRO A 25 1.43 -7.34 -42.17
C PRO A 25 1.81 -5.95 -41.61
N PRO A 26 0.92 -5.29 -40.84
CA PRO A 26 1.23 -4.02 -40.18
C PRO A 26 2.28 -4.19 -39.07
N PRO A 27 3.03 -3.13 -38.71
CA PRO A 27 4.17 -3.22 -37.80
C PRO A 27 3.74 -3.66 -36.40
N ALA A 28 4.43 -4.68 -35.89
CA ALA A 28 4.32 -5.12 -34.51
C ALA A 28 4.82 -4.00 -33.57
N LEU A 29 4.01 -3.64 -32.59
CA LEU A 29 4.48 -2.90 -31.41
C LEU A 29 5.40 -3.84 -30.63
N GLU A 30 6.71 -3.55 -30.69
CA GLU A 30 7.75 -4.24 -29.95
C GLU A 30 7.44 -4.23 -28.44
N SER A 31 7.45 -5.43 -27.88
CA SER A 31 7.41 -5.71 -26.45
C SER A 31 8.61 -5.07 -25.75
N ALA A 32 8.36 -4.39 -24.63
CA ALA A 32 9.35 -3.79 -23.76
C ALA A 32 10.20 -4.86 -23.04
N ALA A 33 11.15 -5.45 -23.76
CA ALA A 33 12.20 -6.30 -23.25
C ALA A 33 13.52 -5.90 -23.92
N ASP A 34 14.06 -4.75 -23.52
CA ASP A 34 15.45 -4.36 -23.79
C ASP A 34 15.82 -3.22 -22.84
N TYR A 35 16.38 -3.54 -21.67
CA TYR A 35 17.20 -2.62 -20.86
C TYR A 35 18.10 -3.44 -19.93
N ASP A 36 19.13 -4.06 -20.50
CA ASP A 36 20.38 -4.37 -19.82
C ASP A 36 21.47 -4.37 -20.89
N GLU A 37 22.17 -3.24 -21.06
CA GLU A 37 23.60 -3.14 -21.42
C GLU A 37 23.94 -1.69 -21.75
N ASP A 38 24.52 -0.98 -20.78
CA ASP A 38 25.64 -0.09 -21.07
C ASP A 38 26.44 0.17 -19.79
N SER A 39 27.38 -0.74 -19.51
CA SER A 39 28.64 -0.43 -18.81
C SER A 39 29.50 -1.69 -18.72
N SER A 40 30.17 -2.04 -19.82
CA SER A 40 31.33 -2.93 -19.76
C SER A 40 32.60 -2.15 -20.13
N SER A 41 33.48 -1.99 -19.15
CA SER A 41 34.92 -2.19 -19.31
C SER A 41 35.63 -2.00 -17.97
N PHE A 42 35.92 -3.11 -17.29
CA PHE A 42 37.29 -3.47 -16.93
C PHE A 42 37.27 -4.89 -16.37
N GLY A 43 37.86 -5.82 -17.12
CA GLY A 43 38.09 -7.18 -16.68
C GLY A 43 39.12 -7.26 -15.55
N GLY A 44 38.93 -8.22 -14.65
CA GLY A 44 39.87 -8.55 -13.58
C GLY A 44 39.22 -9.31 -12.42
N THR A 45 38.98 -10.61 -12.64
CA THR A 45 38.92 -11.72 -11.66
C THR A 45 38.12 -11.55 -10.36
N ASP A 46 36.99 -12.28 -10.30
CA ASP A 46 36.37 -12.98 -9.17
C ASP A 46 36.45 -12.37 -7.75
N SER A 47 35.36 -11.70 -7.36
CA SER A 47 34.82 -11.70 -5.98
C SER A 47 33.38 -11.14 -5.98
N SER A 48 32.42 -11.97 -6.39
CA SER A 48 31.00 -11.67 -6.35
C SER A 48 30.37 -12.10 -5.01
N GLY A 49 30.12 -11.13 -4.13
CA GLY A 49 29.32 -11.27 -2.91
C GLY A 49 29.18 -9.93 -2.18
N ASP A 50 28.00 -9.63 -1.62
CA ASP A 50 27.74 -8.65 -0.55
C ASP A 50 27.28 -7.20 -0.86
N ALA A 51 27.25 -6.73 -2.11
CA ALA A 51 26.79 -5.36 -2.37
C ALA A 51 25.25 -5.18 -2.52
N SER A 52 24.51 -6.22 -2.91
CA SER A 52 23.05 -6.11 -3.18
C SER A 52 22.16 -6.46 -1.98
N SER A 53 22.59 -7.38 -1.10
CA SER A 53 21.85 -7.80 0.10
C SER A 53 21.84 -6.72 1.18
N SER A 54 22.98 -6.07 1.38
CA SER A 54 23.16 -5.02 2.41
C SER A 54 22.21 -3.83 2.22
N GLY A 55 21.98 -3.38 0.98
CA GLY A 55 21.05 -2.29 0.68
C GLY A 55 19.57 -2.65 0.85
N GLU A 56 19.19 -3.92 0.68
CA GLU A 56 17.80 -4.38 0.86
C GLU A 56 17.44 -4.49 2.34
N LEU A 57 18.36 -5.02 3.17
CA LEU A 57 18.19 -5.09 4.62
C LEU A 57 18.11 -3.69 5.24
N GLU A 58 18.94 -2.77 4.79
CA GLU A 58 18.90 -1.38 5.23
C GLU A 58 17.56 -0.70 4.89
N SER A 59 17.03 -0.94 3.69
CA SER A 59 15.71 -0.46 3.30
C SER A 59 14.60 -0.98 4.21
N LEU A 60 14.66 -2.26 4.63
CA LEU A 60 13.70 -2.86 5.56
C LEU A 60 13.84 -2.27 6.98
N ARG A 61 15.06 -2.02 7.44
CA ARG A 61 15.33 -1.36 8.74
C ARG A 61 14.77 0.04 8.80
N GLN A 62 14.85 0.76 7.68
CA GLN A 62 14.23 2.07 7.51
C GLN A 62 12.70 1.96 7.33
N GLY A 63 12.11 0.76 7.32
CA GLY A 63 10.67 0.55 7.23
C GLY A 63 10.11 0.79 5.83
N TYR A 64 10.89 0.61 4.77
CA TYR A 64 10.38 0.62 3.38
C TYR A 64 10.00 -0.78 2.92
N LEU A 65 9.11 -0.87 1.94
CA LEU A 65 8.90 -2.13 1.21
C LEU A 65 10.16 -2.48 0.41
N SER A 66 10.57 -3.76 0.50
CA SER A 66 11.81 -4.24 -0.12
C SER A 66 11.76 -4.18 -1.65
N ARG A 67 12.93 -4.07 -2.29
CA ARG A 67 13.02 -4.08 -3.76
C ARG A 67 12.51 -5.40 -4.35
N ARG A 68 12.74 -6.52 -3.67
CA ARG A 68 12.22 -7.83 -4.10
C ARG A 68 10.69 -7.84 -4.13
N ILE A 69 10.01 -7.24 -3.15
CA ILE A 69 8.54 -7.15 -3.16
C ILE A 69 8.04 -6.45 -4.42
N LEU A 70 8.67 -5.34 -4.80
CA LEU A 70 8.25 -4.55 -5.97
C LEU A 70 8.36 -5.34 -7.28
N LYS A 71 9.37 -6.19 -7.41
CA LYS A 71 9.55 -7.08 -8.57
C LYS A 71 8.50 -8.20 -8.65
N LEU A 72 7.84 -8.52 -7.54
CA LEU A 72 6.83 -9.58 -7.45
C LEU A 72 5.40 -9.03 -7.56
N LEU A 73 5.22 -7.72 -7.69
CA LEU A 73 3.90 -7.12 -7.80
C LEU A 73 3.29 -7.34 -9.20
N PRO A 74 1.98 -7.59 -9.29
CA PRO A 74 1.28 -7.59 -10.57
C PRO A 74 1.22 -6.18 -11.18
N GLU A 75 1.18 -6.10 -12.50
CA GLU A 75 1.27 -4.85 -13.26
C GLU A 75 0.24 -3.80 -12.83
N LEU A 76 -1.01 -4.21 -12.56
CA LEU A 76 -2.09 -3.34 -12.10
C LEU A 76 -1.81 -2.64 -10.75
N LEU A 77 -0.83 -3.12 -9.98
CA LEU A 77 -0.30 -2.50 -8.78
C LEU A 77 1.09 -1.87 -9.01
N ALA A 78 1.98 -2.58 -9.71
CA ALA A 78 3.37 -2.20 -9.92
C ALA A 78 3.48 -0.86 -10.66
N GLU A 79 2.71 -0.69 -11.72
CA GLU A 79 2.80 0.48 -12.59
C GLU A 79 2.32 1.78 -11.92
N PRO A 80 1.11 1.84 -11.30
CA PRO A 80 0.73 2.99 -10.49
C PRO A 80 1.71 3.28 -9.34
N ALA A 81 2.24 2.24 -8.69
CA ALA A 81 3.20 2.39 -7.61
C ALA A 81 4.52 3.00 -8.10
N PHE A 82 5.04 2.54 -9.24
CA PHE A 82 6.23 3.09 -9.88
C PHE A 82 6.05 4.57 -10.18
N ARG A 83 4.94 4.95 -10.83
CA ARG A 83 4.63 6.35 -11.17
C ARG A 83 4.48 7.26 -9.95
N ILE A 84 3.92 6.75 -8.85
CA ILE A 84 3.86 7.48 -7.57
C ILE A 84 5.27 7.67 -6.97
N GLY A 85 6.14 6.67 -7.12
CA GLY A 85 7.51 6.68 -6.57
C GLY A 85 8.55 7.46 -7.40
N GLN A 86 8.29 7.78 -8.67
CA GLN A 86 9.25 8.40 -9.62
C GLN A 86 9.90 9.73 -9.16
N ARG A 87 9.39 10.41 -8.12
CA ARG A 87 9.99 11.64 -7.55
C ARG A 87 10.88 11.39 -6.32
N GLY A 88 11.36 10.16 -6.12
CA GLY A 88 12.09 9.78 -4.91
C GLY A 88 11.20 9.67 -3.67
N ASP A 89 9.87 9.74 -3.84
CA ASP A 89 8.90 9.67 -2.74
C ASP A 89 8.45 8.23 -2.52
N LEU A 90 9.42 7.39 -2.12
CA LEU A 90 9.21 5.96 -1.87
C LEU A 90 8.16 5.71 -0.78
N ARG A 91 8.01 6.64 0.17
CA ARG A 91 6.96 6.57 1.19
C ARG A 91 5.57 6.64 0.59
N LYS A 92 5.30 7.57 -0.33
CA LYS A 92 3.99 7.65 -0.99
C LYS A 92 3.64 6.38 -1.77
N ARG A 93 4.63 5.75 -2.41
CA ARG A 93 4.47 4.46 -3.09
C ARG A 93 4.02 3.38 -2.10
N ASP A 94 4.74 3.24 -0.98
CA ASP A 94 4.46 2.20 0.00
C ASP A 94 3.11 2.44 0.72
N VAL A 95 2.76 3.69 1.00
CA VAL A 95 1.43 4.10 1.49
C VAL A 95 0.34 3.69 0.50
N PHE A 96 0.54 3.94 -0.80
CA PHE A 96 -0.41 3.56 -1.84
C PHE A 96 -0.59 2.04 -1.90
N LEU A 97 0.51 1.28 -1.93
CA LEU A 97 0.47 -0.19 -1.99
C LEU A 97 -0.24 -0.79 -0.77
N THR A 98 0.06 -0.27 0.43
CA THR A 98 -0.59 -0.69 1.68
C THR A 98 -2.11 -0.51 1.60
N GLY A 99 -2.58 0.61 1.05
CA GLY A 99 -4.01 0.88 0.84
C GLY A 99 -4.63 0.13 -0.34
N ALA A 100 -3.84 -0.21 -1.36
CA ALA A 100 -4.32 -0.89 -2.57
C ALA A 100 -4.71 -2.34 -2.30
N LEU A 101 -3.96 -3.06 -1.46
CA LEU A 101 -4.23 -4.46 -1.10
C LEU A 101 -5.67 -4.70 -0.59
N PRO A 102 -6.16 -4.04 0.48
CA PRO A 102 -7.52 -4.22 0.96
C PRO A 102 -8.58 -3.69 -0.03
N VAL A 103 -8.28 -2.68 -0.84
CA VAL A 103 -9.20 -2.22 -1.88
C VAL A 103 -9.39 -3.31 -2.93
N TRP A 104 -8.30 -3.92 -3.42
CA TRP A 104 -8.33 -5.05 -4.34
C TRP A 104 -8.95 -6.30 -3.74
N ALA A 105 -8.76 -6.56 -2.44
CA ALA A 105 -9.49 -7.62 -1.75
C ALA A 105 -11.02 -7.44 -1.85
N GLY A 106 -11.50 -6.19 -1.81
CA GLY A 106 -12.90 -5.84 -2.08
C GLY A 106 -13.33 -6.06 -3.53
N ALA A 107 -12.42 -6.18 -4.49
CA ALA A 107 -12.72 -6.56 -5.88
C ALA A 107 -12.91 -8.07 -6.08
N LEU A 108 -12.65 -8.88 -5.05
CA LEU A 108 -12.65 -10.35 -5.14
C LEU A 108 -13.81 -10.99 -4.36
N PRO A 109 -15.09 -10.67 -4.66
CA PRO A 109 -16.20 -11.41 -4.08
C PRO A 109 -16.13 -12.87 -4.52
N ASN A 110 -16.70 -13.80 -3.75
CA ASN A 110 -16.74 -15.21 -4.13
C ASN A 110 -15.36 -15.86 -4.40
N VAL A 111 -14.24 -15.26 -3.98
CA VAL A 111 -12.93 -15.93 -3.97
C VAL A 111 -12.67 -16.46 -2.56
N ARG A 112 -12.31 -17.74 -2.45
CA ARG A 112 -12.04 -18.40 -1.17
C ARG A 112 -10.77 -19.24 -1.25
N PHE A 113 -10.14 -19.48 -0.12
CA PHE A 113 -9.05 -20.44 0.01
C PHE A 113 -9.21 -21.21 1.32
N ARG A 114 -8.51 -22.34 1.47
CA ARG A 114 -8.52 -23.10 2.72
C ARG A 114 -7.34 -22.73 3.60
N TYR A 115 -7.60 -22.47 4.88
CA TYR A 115 -6.58 -22.26 5.91
C TYR A 115 -7.07 -22.88 7.22
N GLU A 116 -6.23 -23.71 7.86
CA GLU A 116 -6.62 -24.48 9.06
C GLU A 116 -7.92 -25.29 8.87
N GLY A 117 -8.15 -25.83 7.67
CA GLY A 117 -9.35 -26.60 7.34
C GLY A 117 -10.62 -25.77 7.10
N THR A 118 -10.56 -24.44 7.27
CA THR A 118 -11.72 -23.53 7.08
C THR A 118 -11.62 -22.76 5.77
N GLY A 119 -12.77 -22.43 5.16
CA GLY A 119 -12.84 -21.62 3.95
C GLY A 119 -12.84 -20.13 4.27
N VAL A 120 -11.80 -19.41 3.87
CA VAL A 120 -11.55 -18.00 4.21
C VAL A 120 -11.56 -17.13 2.95
N SER A 121 -12.04 -15.90 3.07
CA SER A 121 -12.00 -14.88 2.02
C SER A 121 -10.70 -14.05 2.10
N PRO A 122 -10.23 -13.46 0.98
CA PRO A 122 -8.98 -12.70 0.94
C PRO A 122 -9.06 -11.30 1.56
N ASN A 123 -10.09 -11.00 2.35
CA ASN A 123 -10.31 -9.67 2.92
C ASN A 123 -9.23 -9.27 3.92
N LEU A 124 -8.74 -8.03 3.81
CA LEU A 124 -7.60 -7.48 4.54
C LEU A 124 -7.95 -6.20 5.28
N TYR A 125 -7.32 -5.96 6.42
CA TYR A 125 -7.34 -4.68 7.13
C TYR A 125 -5.94 -4.08 7.12
N SER A 126 -5.82 -2.79 6.77
CA SER A 126 -4.55 -2.07 6.78
C SER A 126 -4.68 -0.71 7.47
N ALA A 127 -3.57 -0.28 8.07
CA ALA A 127 -3.46 0.96 8.80
C ALA A 127 -2.10 1.62 8.49
N VAL A 128 -2.14 2.75 7.79
CA VAL A 128 -0.98 3.62 7.57
C VAL A 128 -0.87 4.59 8.74
N VAL A 129 0.25 4.54 9.45
CA VAL A 129 0.51 5.33 10.66
C VAL A 129 1.67 6.26 10.41
N ALA A 130 1.38 7.56 10.26
CA ALA A 130 2.39 8.56 9.95
C ALA A 130 2.04 9.94 10.54
N PRO A 131 3.04 10.76 10.89
CA PRO A 131 2.82 12.14 11.35
C PRO A 131 1.98 12.98 10.38
N PRO A 132 1.41 14.12 10.84
CA PRO A 132 0.80 15.11 9.95
C PRO A 132 1.76 15.53 8.83
N ALA A 133 1.21 15.86 7.65
CA ALA A 133 1.99 16.29 6.48
C ALA A 133 3.05 15.29 5.94
N SER A 134 3.10 14.04 6.41
CA SER A 134 4.09 13.03 5.97
C SER A 134 3.78 12.32 4.65
N GLY A 135 2.78 12.77 3.88
CA GLY A 135 2.42 12.13 2.59
C GLY A 135 1.46 10.93 2.70
N LYS A 136 0.87 10.65 3.87
CA LYS A 136 -0.19 9.64 4.04
C LYS A 136 -1.42 9.83 3.13
N SER A 137 -1.61 11.04 2.60
CA SER A 137 -2.66 11.32 1.60
C SER A 137 -2.49 10.53 0.30
N ALA A 138 -1.31 9.95 0.03
CA ALA A 138 -1.11 9.05 -1.10
C ALA A 138 -2.05 7.82 -1.07
N LEU A 139 -2.56 7.44 0.11
CA LEU A 139 -3.58 6.39 0.25
C LEU A 139 -4.77 6.64 -0.71
N ARG A 140 -5.17 7.90 -0.91
CA ARG A 140 -6.32 8.29 -1.76
C ARG A 140 -6.24 7.78 -3.20
N HIS A 141 -5.04 7.50 -3.70
CA HIS A 141 -4.86 6.92 -5.03
C HIS A 141 -5.47 5.52 -5.12
N ALA A 142 -5.36 4.70 -4.06
CA ALA A 142 -5.97 3.37 -4.01
C ALA A 142 -7.50 3.42 -4.10
N ARG A 143 -8.14 4.46 -3.53
CA ARG A 143 -9.60 4.65 -3.63
C ARG A 143 -10.07 4.81 -5.08
N LYS A 144 -9.20 5.25 -6.00
CA LYS A 144 -9.56 5.45 -7.41
C LYS A 144 -9.91 4.13 -8.12
N TYR A 145 -9.37 2.98 -7.69
CA TYR A 145 -9.70 1.68 -8.29
C TYR A 145 -11.20 1.34 -8.23
N GLY A 146 -11.83 1.61 -7.09
CA GLY A 146 -13.23 1.27 -6.86
C GLY A 146 -14.23 2.38 -7.22
N ARG A 147 -13.79 3.50 -7.80
CA ARG A 147 -14.70 4.61 -8.15
C ARG A 147 -15.59 4.22 -9.35
N PRO A 148 -16.89 4.58 -9.33
CA PRO A 148 -17.73 4.46 -10.52
C PRO A 148 -17.16 5.30 -11.67
N SER A 149 -17.23 4.81 -12.91
CA SER A 149 -16.92 5.65 -14.08
C SER A 149 -17.96 6.75 -14.22
N SER A 150 -17.56 8.01 -14.16
CA SER A 150 -18.36 9.12 -14.66
C SER A 150 -18.48 9.04 -16.19
N SER A 151 -19.69 9.33 -16.70
CA SER A 151 -20.10 9.57 -18.10
C SER A 151 -20.04 8.43 -19.14
N THR A 152 -21.16 7.71 -19.28
CA THR A 152 -21.73 7.43 -20.60
C THR A 152 -23.08 8.16 -20.65
N SER A 153 -23.15 9.19 -21.47
CA SER A 153 -24.34 9.76 -22.11
C SER A 153 -25.67 9.71 -21.33
N SER A 154 -25.91 10.73 -20.50
CA SER A 154 -27.27 11.29 -20.39
C SER A 154 -27.22 12.58 -21.21
N GLY A 155 -28.07 12.67 -22.23
CA GLY A 155 -28.08 13.74 -23.23
C GLY A 155 -28.10 15.14 -22.63
N GLY A 156 -27.63 16.08 -23.44
CA GLY A 156 -27.25 17.42 -23.05
C GLY A 156 -28.23 18.17 -22.15
N THR A 157 -27.67 18.73 -21.08
CA THR A 157 -28.06 20.07 -20.61
C THR A 157 -26.82 20.68 -19.95
N SER A 158 -26.52 21.92 -20.32
CA SER A 158 -25.32 22.69 -19.99
C SER A 158 -24.95 22.73 -18.49
N PRO A 159 -23.69 23.03 -18.15
CA PRO A 159 -23.19 22.96 -16.78
C PRO A 159 -23.33 24.31 -16.07
N GLU A 160 -24.48 24.56 -15.43
CA GLU A 160 -24.56 25.54 -14.34
C GLU A 160 -25.39 24.95 -13.20
N SER A 161 -24.95 25.20 -11.96
CA SER A 161 -25.52 24.72 -10.68
C SER A 161 -25.10 23.32 -10.18
N ARG A 162 -23.83 23.19 -9.76
CA ARG A 162 -23.52 22.39 -8.56
C ARG A 162 -22.58 23.16 -7.65
N THR A 163 -23.19 23.86 -6.71
CA THR A 163 -22.56 24.43 -5.53
C THR A 163 -21.92 23.32 -4.70
N SER A 164 -20.60 23.41 -4.57
CA SER A 164 -19.78 22.70 -3.60
C SER A 164 -20.27 22.99 -2.18
N PRO A 165 -20.38 22.00 -1.26
CA PRO A 165 -20.58 22.31 0.15
C PRO A 165 -19.25 22.85 0.71
N LYS A 166 -19.18 24.17 0.90
CA LYS A 166 -18.10 24.85 1.61
C LYS A 166 -18.22 24.52 3.10
N SER A 167 -17.18 23.88 3.64
CA SER A 167 -16.80 23.97 5.03
C SER A 167 -16.26 25.37 5.32
N GLY A 168 -16.80 26.08 6.32
CA GLY A 168 -16.28 27.36 6.78
C GLY A 168 -17.12 27.91 7.92
N ALA A 169 -16.47 28.17 9.05
CA ALA A 169 -17.04 28.62 10.30
C ALA A 169 -17.69 30.01 10.23
N SER A 170 -18.65 30.24 11.13
CA SER A 170 -18.84 31.56 11.74
C SER A 170 -19.40 31.40 13.15
N LEU A 171 -18.69 32.04 14.07
CA LEU A 171 -19.01 32.27 15.48
C LEU A 171 -20.23 33.19 15.61
N GLU A 172 -20.76 33.16 16.84
CA GLU A 172 -21.50 34.21 17.57
C GLU A 172 -23.02 34.08 17.80
N SER A 173 -23.31 33.86 19.09
CA SER A 173 -24.27 34.57 19.95
C SER A 173 -25.72 34.05 20.07
N GLY A 174 -26.23 34.12 21.31
CA GLY A 174 -27.62 33.85 21.70
C GLY A 174 -27.74 32.75 22.75
N ALA A 175 -27.36 32.99 24.01
CA ALA A 175 -28.27 33.46 25.07
C ALA A 175 -29.32 32.41 25.52
N TYR A 176 -29.18 31.94 26.76
CA TYR A 176 -30.19 31.20 27.53
C TYR A 176 -31.49 32.04 27.68
N PRO A 177 -32.66 31.40 27.90
CA PRO A 177 -33.06 31.14 29.28
C PRO A 177 -33.67 29.76 29.55
N GLU A 178 -33.60 29.44 30.84
CA GLU A 178 -34.15 28.32 31.58
C GLU A 178 -35.69 28.22 31.52
N GLY A 179 -36.22 27.04 31.87
CA GLY A 179 -37.47 27.00 32.64
C GLY A 179 -38.39 25.81 32.45
N ARG A 180 -38.46 24.98 33.51
CA ARG A 180 -39.61 24.13 33.95
C ARG A 180 -39.83 22.82 33.18
N ALA A 181 -39.43 21.69 33.77
CA ALA A 181 -40.13 20.94 34.84
C ALA A 181 -41.22 19.99 34.28
N SER A 182 -40.88 18.71 34.21
CA SER A 182 -41.84 17.59 34.28
C SER A 182 -42.54 17.61 35.65
N PRO A 183 -43.77 17.06 35.81
CA PRO A 183 -43.82 15.62 36.12
C PRO A 183 -45.10 14.86 35.71
N GLN A 184 -44.89 13.54 35.51
CA GLN A 184 -45.73 12.40 35.90
C GLN A 184 -47.12 12.16 35.26
N GLY A 185 -47.35 10.90 34.92
CA GLY A 185 -48.67 10.35 34.62
C GLY A 185 -48.57 8.93 34.06
N SER A 186 -48.65 7.93 34.93
CA SER A 186 -48.63 6.50 34.63
C SER A 186 -49.98 5.99 34.11
N SER A 187 -49.86 4.91 33.33
CA SER A 187 -50.74 3.73 33.23
C SER A 187 -52.05 3.75 32.42
N THR A 188 -52.19 2.64 31.70
CA THR A 188 -53.38 1.86 31.32
C THR A 188 -54.24 2.30 30.13
N GLY A 189 -54.34 1.39 29.15
CA GLY A 189 -55.32 1.41 28.06
C GLY A 189 -55.05 0.26 27.07
N GLN A 190 -55.91 -0.76 27.11
CA GLN A 190 -55.97 -1.94 26.24
C GLN A 190 -56.55 -1.63 24.84
N GLU A 191 -56.41 -2.62 23.94
CA GLU A 191 -57.13 -2.85 22.65
C GLU A 191 -56.70 -2.00 21.43
N GLY A 192 -56.51 -2.51 20.21
CA GLY A 192 -56.73 -3.84 19.59
C GLY A 192 -55.91 -3.96 18.28
N PRO A 193 -56.07 -5.03 17.49
CA PRO A 193 -55.30 -5.23 16.26
C PRO A 193 -55.93 -4.45 15.09
N GLU A 194 -55.26 -3.40 14.61
CA GLU A 194 -55.58 -2.82 13.30
C GLU A 194 -54.93 -3.68 12.20
N GLU A 195 -55.75 -4.45 11.49
CA GLU A 195 -55.39 -5.07 10.22
C GLU A 195 -55.16 -3.98 9.16
N GLU A 196 -53.90 -3.80 8.73
CA GLU A 196 -53.60 -2.99 7.54
C GLU A 196 -54.14 -3.70 6.28
N PRO A 197 -54.80 -2.98 5.36
CA PRO A 197 -55.43 -3.58 4.18
C PRO A 197 -54.39 -4.15 3.20
N PRO A 198 -54.67 -5.30 2.55
CA PRO A 198 -53.77 -5.86 1.55
C PRO A 198 -53.93 -5.07 0.24
N GLY A 199 -52.81 -4.62 -0.36
CA GLY A 199 -52.84 -4.17 -1.76
C GLY A 199 -52.19 -2.84 -2.10
N ARG A 200 -51.05 -2.48 -1.49
CA ARG A 200 -50.08 -1.62 -2.17
C ARG A 200 -48.87 -2.44 -2.56
N GLU A 201 -48.85 -2.86 -3.82
CA GLU A 201 -47.64 -3.34 -4.48
C GLU A 201 -46.51 -2.37 -4.19
N ARG A 202 -45.47 -2.85 -3.50
CA ARG A 202 -44.30 -2.04 -3.19
C ARG A 202 -43.68 -1.62 -4.53
N PRO A 203 -43.43 -0.32 -4.76
CA PRO A 203 -42.72 0.10 -5.97
C PRO A 203 -41.39 -0.65 -6.00
N GLY A 204 -41.15 -1.34 -7.13
CA GLY A 204 -40.05 -2.26 -7.32
C GLY A 204 -38.75 -1.74 -6.73
N VAL A 205 -38.06 -2.63 -6.02
CA VAL A 205 -36.70 -2.41 -5.50
C VAL A 205 -35.87 -1.81 -6.62
N ARG A 206 -35.68 -0.49 -6.61
CA ARG A 206 -34.72 0.17 -7.51
C ARG A 206 -33.43 -0.58 -7.31
N ALA A 207 -32.88 -1.14 -8.39
CA ALA A 207 -31.56 -1.77 -8.41
C ALA A 207 -30.51 -0.71 -8.04
N GLY A 208 -30.41 -0.43 -6.74
CA GLY A 208 -29.56 0.60 -6.19
C GLY A 208 -28.13 0.18 -6.43
N ARG A 209 -27.40 1.00 -7.19
CA ARG A 209 -25.95 0.89 -7.39
C ARG A 209 -25.27 0.51 -6.07
N ARG A 210 -24.93 -0.77 -5.91
CA ARG A 210 -24.31 -1.32 -4.69
C ARG A 210 -22.90 -0.76 -4.57
N GLN A 211 -22.77 0.40 -3.92
CA GLN A 211 -21.48 1.06 -3.74
C GLN A 211 -20.53 0.17 -2.94
N LEU A 212 -19.36 -0.13 -3.50
CA LEU A 212 -18.30 -0.93 -2.87
C LEU A 212 -17.85 -0.33 -1.53
N PHE A 213 -17.70 1.00 -1.50
CA PHE A 213 -17.20 1.69 -0.33
C PHE A 213 -18.30 1.85 0.71
N LEU A 214 -17.96 1.45 1.93
CA LEU A 214 -18.81 1.57 3.11
C LEU A 214 -18.46 2.88 3.82
N ALA A 215 -19.48 3.59 4.26
CA ALA A 215 -19.31 4.85 4.97
C ALA A 215 -18.69 4.57 6.35
N ALA A 216 -17.52 5.16 6.60
CA ALA A 216 -16.77 5.01 7.85
C ALA A 216 -17.49 5.70 9.03
N ASP A 217 -18.43 6.61 8.75
CA ASP A 217 -19.20 7.35 9.73
C ASP A 217 -20.51 6.65 10.17
N SER A 218 -20.74 5.43 9.72
CA SER A 218 -21.99 4.71 9.96
C SER A 218 -21.99 3.96 11.30
N SER A 219 -23.15 3.94 11.97
CA SER A 219 -23.33 3.15 13.20
C SER A 219 -23.10 1.65 12.95
N ALA A 220 -22.76 0.88 13.98
CA ALA A 220 -22.55 -0.57 13.86
C ALA A 220 -23.76 -1.30 13.22
N ALA A 221 -24.99 -0.85 13.51
CA ALA A 221 -26.21 -1.39 12.90
C ALA A 221 -26.30 -1.05 11.40
N ALA A 222 -25.94 0.18 11.01
CA ALA A 222 -25.88 0.58 9.61
C ALA A 222 -24.79 -0.18 8.83
N LEU A 223 -23.60 -0.35 9.42
CA LEU A 223 -22.55 -1.18 8.84
C LEU A 223 -23.03 -2.62 8.64
N LYS A 224 -23.65 -3.23 9.66
CA LYS A 224 -24.21 -4.58 9.57
C LYS A 224 -25.23 -4.70 8.42
N ARG A 225 -26.15 -3.74 8.25
CA ARG A 225 -27.08 -3.71 7.11
C ARG A 225 -26.36 -3.64 5.77
N ARG A 226 -25.31 -2.83 5.67
CA ARG A 226 -24.52 -2.72 4.43
C ARG A 226 -23.70 -3.98 4.14
N LEU A 227 -23.19 -4.66 5.16
CA LEU A 227 -22.48 -5.92 5.00
C LEU A 227 -23.40 -7.09 4.64
N GLU A 228 -24.67 -7.06 5.04
CA GLU A 228 -25.68 -7.99 4.54
C GLU A 228 -25.87 -7.83 3.02
N GLU A 229 -25.91 -6.59 2.53
CA GLU A 229 -26.03 -6.30 1.10
C GLU A 229 -24.73 -6.55 0.32
N ILE A 230 -23.58 -6.25 0.92
CA ILE A 230 -22.26 -6.28 0.29
C ILE A 230 -21.24 -6.82 1.30
N PRO A 231 -21.16 -8.16 1.47
CA PRO A 231 -20.25 -8.77 2.44
C PRO A 231 -18.78 -8.39 2.25
N HIS A 232 -18.39 -8.09 1.01
CA HIS A 232 -17.03 -7.73 0.59
C HIS A 232 -16.78 -6.21 0.50
N GLY A 233 -17.58 -5.40 1.19
CA GLY A 233 -17.45 -3.94 1.13
C GLY A 233 -16.12 -3.45 1.72
N VAL A 234 -15.69 -2.26 1.29
CA VAL A 234 -14.41 -1.65 1.71
C VAL A 234 -14.68 -0.41 2.56
N ILE A 235 -14.20 -0.40 3.81
CA ILE A 235 -14.11 0.82 4.61
C ILE A 235 -12.81 1.50 4.22
N PHE A 236 -12.89 2.73 3.73
CA PHE A 236 -11.72 3.48 3.29
C PHE A 236 -11.75 4.87 3.91
N GLU A 237 -10.77 5.18 4.77
CA GLU A 237 -10.70 6.48 5.44
C GLU A 237 -9.26 6.95 5.61
N THR A 238 -9.00 8.24 5.33
CA THR A 238 -7.65 8.80 5.42
C THR A 238 -7.31 9.35 6.80
N GLU A 239 -8.29 9.40 7.69
CA GLU A 239 -8.14 9.88 9.06
C GLU A 239 -8.83 8.94 10.07
N PHE A 240 -8.04 8.26 10.91
CA PHE A 240 -8.57 7.42 12.01
C PHE A 240 -9.61 8.14 12.87
N GLN A 241 -9.45 9.45 13.11
CA GLN A 241 -10.38 10.22 13.94
C GLN A 241 -11.80 10.29 13.36
N ALA A 242 -11.95 10.29 12.04
CA ALA A 242 -13.28 10.29 11.41
C ALA A 242 -14.01 8.99 11.73
N LEU A 243 -13.30 7.86 11.63
CA LEU A 243 -13.82 6.55 12.02
C LEU A 243 -14.06 6.49 13.54
N SER A 244 -13.08 6.87 14.39
CA SER A 244 -13.24 6.80 15.84
C SER A 244 -14.41 7.62 16.39
N ARG A 245 -14.66 8.82 15.86
CA ARG A 245 -15.81 9.66 16.27
C ARG A 245 -17.14 9.01 15.93
N ALA A 246 -17.25 8.43 14.74
CA ALA A 246 -18.45 7.73 14.32
C ALA A 246 -18.73 6.45 15.11
N LEU A 247 -17.67 5.84 15.62
CA LEU A 247 -17.74 4.62 16.42
C LEU A 247 -18.14 4.87 17.88
N GLY A 248 -17.86 6.07 18.39
CA GLY A 248 -18.46 6.65 19.62
C GLY A 248 -18.89 5.66 20.69
N SER A 249 -20.17 5.69 21.09
CA SER A 249 -20.76 4.83 22.11
C SER A 249 -20.98 3.36 21.70
N SER A 250 -20.71 3.01 20.43
CA SER A 250 -20.97 1.66 19.86
C SER A 250 -19.68 0.87 19.57
N TRP A 251 -18.56 1.29 20.16
CA TRP A 251 -17.23 0.74 19.92
C TRP A 251 -17.16 -0.79 20.06
N GLY A 252 -17.77 -1.35 21.12
CA GLY A 252 -17.79 -2.79 21.36
C GLY A 252 -18.54 -3.57 20.26
N SER A 253 -19.72 -3.08 19.85
CA SER A 253 -20.54 -3.70 18.80
C SER A 253 -19.88 -3.64 17.42
N PHE A 254 -19.13 -2.57 17.14
CA PHE A 254 -18.37 -2.44 15.91
C PHE A 254 -17.11 -3.31 15.90
N THR A 255 -16.38 -3.36 17.02
CA THR A 255 -15.20 -4.21 17.16
C THR A 255 -15.57 -5.68 16.93
N ASP A 256 -16.70 -6.15 17.46
CA ASP A 256 -17.24 -7.50 17.17
C ASP A 256 -17.41 -7.76 15.66
N VAL A 257 -17.96 -6.80 14.92
CA VAL A 257 -18.10 -6.89 13.46
C VAL A 257 -16.74 -7.02 12.78
N LEU A 258 -15.74 -6.25 13.21
CA LEU A 258 -14.41 -6.30 12.62
C LEU A 258 -13.67 -7.61 12.94
N LEU A 259 -13.77 -8.07 14.20
CA LEU A 259 -13.14 -9.30 14.66
C LEU A 259 -13.68 -10.52 13.88
N LYS A 260 -15.00 -10.62 13.77
CA LYS A 260 -15.71 -11.66 13.00
C LYS A 260 -15.49 -11.50 11.50
N GLY A 261 -15.54 -10.28 10.99
CA GLY A 261 -15.37 -9.96 9.57
C GLY A 261 -14.03 -10.41 8.99
N LEU A 262 -12.91 -10.29 9.73
CA LEU A 262 -11.61 -10.75 9.23
C LEU A 262 -11.57 -12.28 9.08
N GLN A 263 -12.22 -13.00 10.00
CA GLN A 263 -12.25 -14.46 10.05
C GLN A 263 -13.39 -15.07 9.23
N ASN A 264 -14.26 -14.21 8.68
CA ASN A 264 -15.48 -14.60 7.99
C ASN A 264 -16.48 -15.38 8.86
N GLU A 265 -16.48 -15.10 10.17
CA GLU A 265 -17.44 -15.66 11.11
C GLU A 265 -18.81 -15.00 10.96
N ALA A 266 -19.87 -15.80 11.11
CA ALA A 266 -21.24 -15.31 10.97
C ALA A 266 -21.57 -14.20 11.98
N ILE A 267 -22.20 -13.13 11.50
CA ILE A 267 -22.67 -12.02 12.35
C ILE A 267 -24.20 -12.08 12.44
N ARG A 268 -24.72 -12.19 13.66
CA ARG A 268 -26.17 -12.11 13.93
C ARG A 268 -26.55 -10.69 14.36
N MET A 269 -27.68 -10.20 13.89
CA MET A 269 -28.27 -8.93 14.30
C MET A 269 -29.77 -9.11 14.57
N SER A 270 -30.25 -8.61 15.71
CA SER A 270 -31.69 -8.59 15.99
C SER A 270 -32.35 -7.39 15.30
N ARG A 271 -33.49 -7.59 14.66
CA ARG A 271 -34.37 -6.51 14.18
C ARG A 271 -35.69 -6.58 14.93
N SER A 272 -36.03 -5.53 15.65
CA SER A 272 -37.28 -5.40 16.40
C SER A 272 -38.53 -5.62 15.54
N SER A 273 -38.45 -5.35 14.23
CA SER A 273 -39.57 -5.48 13.29
C SER A 273 -39.54 -6.70 12.35
N LYS A 274 -38.45 -7.48 12.32
CA LYS A 274 -38.26 -8.56 11.31
C LYS A 274 -37.55 -9.83 11.80
N GLY A 275 -37.32 -9.96 13.12
CA GLY A 275 -36.57 -11.08 13.68
C GLY A 275 -35.05 -10.99 13.49
N ALA A 276 -34.33 -12.02 13.88
CA ALA A 276 -32.87 -12.07 13.79
C ALA A 276 -32.39 -12.31 12.34
N VAL A 277 -31.54 -11.42 11.84
CA VAL A 277 -30.87 -11.53 10.54
C VAL A 277 -29.44 -12.01 10.75
N THR A 278 -28.98 -12.97 9.95
CA THR A 278 -27.61 -13.50 10.00
C THR A 278 -26.87 -13.18 8.71
N ILE A 279 -25.68 -12.56 8.81
CA ILE A 279 -24.72 -12.44 7.73
C ILE A 279 -23.80 -13.67 7.84
N PRO A 280 -23.95 -14.69 6.97
CA PRO A 280 -23.27 -15.97 7.16
C PRO A 280 -21.75 -15.88 6.95
N HIS A 281 -21.30 -15.04 6.01
CA HIS A 281 -19.89 -14.96 5.59
C HIS A 281 -19.47 -13.50 5.34
N PRO A 282 -19.38 -12.65 6.39
CA PRO A 282 -18.92 -11.27 6.23
C PRO A 282 -17.45 -11.26 5.83
N ALA A 283 -17.07 -10.42 4.87
CA ALA A 283 -15.69 -10.30 4.40
C ALA A 283 -15.28 -8.85 4.12
N PRO A 284 -15.53 -7.90 5.06
CA PRO A 284 -15.16 -6.51 4.86
C PRO A 284 -13.65 -6.37 4.69
N SER A 285 -13.23 -5.39 3.91
CA SER A 285 -11.82 -4.94 3.87
C SER A 285 -11.71 -3.52 4.38
N ILE A 286 -10.54 -3.16 4.91
CA ILE A 286 -10.32 -1.89 5.58
C ILE A 286 -9.00 -1.28 5.12
N ALA A 287 -9.04 -0.03 4.68
CA ALA A 287 -7.87 0.78 4.35
C ALA A 287 -7.95 2.09 5.14
N LEU A 288 -7.08 2.24 6.13
CA LEU A 288 -7.06 3.42 6.99
C LEU A 288 -5.71 4.13 6.94
N ALA A 289 -5.74 5.43 7.14
CA ALA A 289 -4.56 6.21 7.49
C ALA A 289 -4.83 7.14 8.67
N GLY A 290 -3.77 7.56 9.35
CA GLY A 290 -3.84 8.61 10.35
C GLY A 290 -2.56 8.76 11.15
N THR A 291 -2.63 9.59 12.19
CA THR A 291 -1.51 9.88 13.08
C THR A 291 -1.40 8.84 14.20
N PRO A 292 -0.21 8.62 14.78
CA PRO A 292 -0.02 7.76 15.96
C PRO A 292 -1.02 8.03 17.10
N ALA A 293 -1.23 9.31 17.47
CA ALA A 293 -2.16 9.68 18.55
C ALA A 293 -3.61 9.21 18.28
N ALA A 294 -4.09 9.39 17.04
CA ALA A 294 -5.41 8.95 16.62
C ALA A 294 -5.55 7.41 16.59
N LEU A 295 -4.45 6.70 16.32
CA LEU A 295 -4.42 5.25 16.37
C LEU A 295 -4.54 4.72 17.81
N GLY A 296 -3.92 5.37 18.79
CA GLY A 296 -4.04 5.00 20.20
C GLY A 296 -5.49 4.95 20.66
N GLY A 297 -6.26 6.00 20.37
CA GLY A 297 -7.70 6.02 20.64
C GLY A 297 -8.50 4.97 19.87
N PHE A 298 -8.11 4.68 18.62
CA PHE A 298 -8.73 3.61 17.81
C PHE A 298 -8.40 2.20 18.35
N MET A 299 -7.20 1.96 18.87
CA MET A 299 -6.79 0.61 19.30
C MET A 299 -7.19 0.32 20.75
N SER A 300 -7.20 1.31 21.64
CA SER A 300 -7.59 1.11 23.05
C SER A 300 -9.11 1.15 23.26
N GLY A 301 -9.88 1.72 22.33
CA GLY A 301 -11.32 1.93 22.48
C GLY A 301 -11.64 2.90 23.62
N SER A 302 -12.82 2.77 24.24
CA SER A 302 -13.25 3.60 25.38
C SER A 302 -12.79 3.06 26.75
N GLY A 303 -11.84 2.11 26.80
CA GLY A 303 -11.43 1.41 28.02
C GLY A 303 -9.93 1.47 28.27
N SER A 304 -9.50 0.98 29.43
CA SER A 304 -8.12 0.97 29.93
C SER A 304 -7.27 -0.22 29.46
N THR A 305 -7.78 -1.07 28.57
CA THR A 305 -7.03 -2.21 28.03
C THR A 305 -5.98 -1.71 27.03
N PRO A 306 -4.69 -2.13 27.14
CA PRO A 306 -3.67 -1.80 26.15
C PRO A 306 -4.15 -2.18 24.74
N GLY A 307 -4.02 -1.27 23.78
CA GLY A 307 -4.60 -1.41 22.43
C GLY A 307 -4.17 -2.66 21.66
N THR A 308 -3.10 -3.33 22.08
CA THR A 308 -2.63 -4.61 21.51
C THR A 308 -3.40 -5.84 22.02
N GLY A 309 -4.15 -5.73 23.12
CA GLY A 309 -4.79 -6.87 23.82
C GLY A 309 -6.23 -7.19 23.39
N ASN A 310 -6.91 -6.32 22.64
CA ASN A 310 -8.31 -6.51 22.26
C ASN A 310 -8.52 -7.43 21.03
N GLY A 311 -7.45 -8.03 20.52
CA GLY A 311 -7.45 -8.88 19.33
C GLY A 311 -7.55 -8.13 17.99
N LEU A 312 -8.02 -6.87 17.97
CA LEU A 312 -8.15 -6.10 16.74
C LEU A 312 -6.78 -5.73 16.17
N PHE A 313 -5.82 -5.37 17.03
CA PHE A 313 -4.45 -5.02 16.63
C PHE A 313 -3.82 -6.05 15.68
N SER A 314 -3.81 -7.33 16.08
CA SER A 314 -3.23 -8.44 15.30
C SER A 314 -3.88 -8.66 13.92
N ARG A 315 -5.02 -8.03 13.64
CA ARG A 315 -5.76 -8.17 12.37
C ARG A 315 -5.34 -7.15 11.32
N PHE A 316 -4.65 -6.08 11.72
CA PHE A 316 -4.22 -5.01 10.84
C PHE A 316 -2.82 -5.26 10.26
N LEU A 317 -2.68 -4.93 8.98
CA LEU A 317 -1.40 -4.73 8.29
C LEU A 317 -0.96 -3.29 8.58
N PHE A 318 0.03 -3.11 9.45
CA PHE A 318 0.55 -1.79 9.79
C PHE A 318 1.64 -1.38 8.81
N TYR A 319 1.55 -0.16 8.29
CA TYR A 319 2.68 0.49 7.64
C TYR A 319 2.97 1.78 8.39
N ARG A 320 4.10 1.82 9.08
CA ARG A 320 4.50 2.94 9.92
C ARG A 320 5.76 3.58 9.35
N PHE A 321 5.78 4.91 9.35
CA PHE A 321 7.01 5.65 9.12
C PHE A 321 6.92 7.02 9.79
N ASP A 322 8.08 7.53 10.17
CA ASP A 322 8.25 8.93 10.50
C ASP A 322 8.94 9.62 9.30
N ARG A 323 8.73 10.93 9.13
CA ARG A 323 9.33 11.70 8.03
C ARG A 323 10.08 12.87 8.66
N GLU A 324 11.31 13.11 8.21
CA GLU A 324 12.01 14.33 8.59
C GLU A 324 11.27 15.57 8.09
N PHE A 325 11.33 16.65 8.87
CA PHE A 325 10.80 17.96 8.50
C PHE A 325 11.67 18.58 7.41
N GLU A 326 11.42 18.21 6.16
CA GLU A 326 12.01 18.86 4.99
C GLU A 326 10.92 19.61 4.21
N TRP A 327 11.08 20.94 4.13
CA TRP A 327 10.26 21.76 3.26
C TRP A 327 10.58 21.42 1.81
N SER A 328 9.62 20.83 1.10
CA SER A 328 9.70 20.67 -0.35
C SER A 328 9.03 21.88 -1.01
N PRO A 329 9.64 22.51 -2.02
CA PRO A 329 9.00 23.56 -2.80
C PRO A 329 7.63 23.09 -3.33
N GLN A 330 6.56 23.75 -2.90
CA GLN A 330 5.17 23.43 -3.32
C GLN A 330 4.77 24.13 -4.62
N PHE A 331 5.46 25.24 -4.91
CA PHE A 331 5.27 26.05 -6.09
C PHE A 331 6.51 25.89 -6.97
N ARG A 332 6.32 25.83 -8.29
CA ARG A 332 7.44 25.98 -9.22
C ARG A 332 8.01 27.39 -9.09
N SER A 333 9.32 27.52 -9.13
CA SER A 333 9.98 28.79 -9.42
C SER A 333 9.80 29.07 -10.92
N PRO A 334 9.20 30.21 -11.33
CA PRO A 334 9.17 30.61 -12.74
C PRO A 334 10.53 31.04 -13.29
N GLN A 335 11.59 31.06 -12.48
CA GLN A 335 12.84 31.79 -12.77
C GLN A 335 13.91 31.01 -13.53
N SER A 336 13.60 29.86 -14.14
CA SER A 336 14.46 29.25 -15.16
C SER A 336 14.02 29.57 -16.60
N GLU A 337 13.24 30.63 -16.80
CA GLU A 337 12.77 31.07 -18.13
C GLU A 337 13.52 32.29 -18.73
N SER A 338 14.54 32.83 -18.06
CA SER A 338 15.27 34.00 -18.58
C SER A 338 16.76 33.73 -18.82
N THR A 339 17.06 32.77 -19.71
CA THR A 339 18.16 32.95 -20.67
C THR A 339 17.75 32.26 -21.95
N GLN A 340 17.34 33.07 -22.93
CA GLN A 340 16.99 32.62 -24.26
C GLN A 340 18.18 31.89 -24.89
N SER A 341 17.99 30.60 -25.14
CA SER A 341 18.66 29.85 -26.19
C SER A 341 17.58 28.92 -26.74
N GLU A 342 17.29 29.06 -28.02
CA GLU A 342 16.20 28.39 -28.72
C GLU A 342 16.22 26.87 -28.49
N GLY A 343 15.07 26.34 -28.09
CA GLY A 343 14.82 24.91 -27.96
C GLY A 343 14.77 24.43 -26.51
N THR A 344 13.58 24.45 -25.90
CA THR A 344 13.05 23.40 -24.99
C THR A 344 11.63 23.77 -24.54
N GLN A 345 10.62 23.25 -25.25
CA GLN A 345 9.21 23.21 -24.79
C GLN A 345 8.94 21.96 -23.91
N SER A 346 9.91 21.42 -23.15
CA SER A 346 9.79 20.04 -22.65
C SER A 346 9.26 19.88 -21.22
N GLU A 347 9.45 20.82 -20.29
CA GLU A 347 9.25 20.51 -18.86
C GLU A 347 7.80 20.64 -18.36
N ASP A 348 7.01 21.58 -18.89
CA ASP A 348 5.61 21.74 -18.52
C ASP A 348 4.73 20.64 -19.13
N LEU A 349 4.98 20.31 -20.40
CA LEU A 349 4.40 19.15 -21.09
C LEU A 349 4.69 17.86 -20.31
N GLN A 350 5.94 17.60 -19.93
CA GLN A 350 6.30 16.40 -19.17
C GLN A 350 5.58 16.27 -17.82
N SER A 351 5.23 17.37 -17.15
CA SER A 351 4.51 17.29 -15.87
C SER A 351 3.01 17.05 -16.00
N GLY A 352 2.38 17.66 -17.01
CA GLY A 352 1.01 17.39 -17.40
C GLY A 352 0.87 15.95 -17.92
N GLU A 353 1.80 15.52 -18.77
CA GLU A 353 1.92 14.16 -19.29
C GLU A 353 2.13 13.14 -18.18
N ARG A 354 3.04 13.37 -17.22
CA ARG A 354 3.25 12.44 -16.08
C ARG A 354 2.02 12.30 -15.20
N ARG A 355 1.33 13.42 -14.90
CA ARG A 355 0.07 13.38 -14.13
C ARG A 355 -1.04 12.69 -14.93
N GLY A 356 -1.13 12.97 -16.23
CA GLY A 356 -2.04 12.29 -17.15
C GLY A 356 -1.77 10.79 -17.18
N SER A 357 -0.50 10.39 -17.18
CA SER A 357 -0.06 9.01 -17.23
C SER A 357 -0.31 8.23 -15.93
N LEU A 358 -0.16 8.86 -14.74
CA LEU A 358 -0.61 8.25 -13.48
C LEU A 358 -2.14 8.12 -13.40
N GLU A 359 -2.87 9.14 -13.85
CA GLU A 359 -4.34 9.07 -13.87
C GLU A 359 -4.85 8.02 -14.85
N GLU A 360 -4.15 7.84 -15.97
CA GLU A 360 -4.37 6.78 -16.94
C GLU A 360 -4.10 5.39 -16.39
N SER A 361 -2.95 5.16 -15.76
CA SER A 361 -2.64 3.85 -15.17
C SER A 361 -3.66 3.46 -14.09
N LEU A 362 -4.04 4.42 -13.22
CA LEU A 362 -5.07 4.21 -12.21
C LEU A 362 -6.47 3.99 -12.82
N ARG A 363 -6.78 4.65 -13.94
CA ARG A 363 -8.04 4.48 -14.68
C ARG A 363 -8.11 3.10 -15.32
N GLY A 364 -7.04 2.66 -16.01
CA GLY A 364 -6.95 1.34 -16.63
C GLY A 364 -7.08 0.23 -15.61
N ALA A 365 -6.32 0.28 -14.52
CA ALA A 365 -6.44 -0.68 -13.44
C ALA A 365 -7.82 -0.62 -12.73
N GLY A 366 -8.45 0.56 -12.63
CA GLY A 366 -9.83 0.70 -12.14
C GLY A 366 -10.90 0.12 -13.08
N GLN A 367 -10.63 -0.03 -14.38
CA GLN A 367 -11.50 -0.78 -15.30
C GLN A 367 -11.39 -2.27 -15.03
N LYS A 368 -10.16 -2.82 -14.98
CA LYS A 368 -9.89 -4.23 -14.66
C LYS A 368 -10.45 -4.62 -13.28
N PHE A 369 -10.35 -3.73 -12.30
CA PHE A 369 -10.95 -3.89 -10.98
C PHE A 369 -12.47 -4.15 -11.04
N ARG A 370 -13.19 -3.33 -11.81
CA ARG A 370 -14.66 -3.44 -11.93
C ARG A 370 -15.06 -4.67 -12.73
N GLU A 371 -14.28 -5.02 -13.74
CA GLU A 371 -14.46 -6.25 -14.50
C GLU A 371 -14.35 -7.48 -13.61
N ALA A 372 -13.24 -7.61 -12.88
CA ALA A 372 -13.00 -8.68 -11.91
C ALA A 372 -14.16 -8.81 -10.93
N ARG A 373 -14.58 -7.69 -10.32
CA ARG A 373 -15.68 -7.67 -9.36
C ARG A 373 -17.00 -8.10 -9.97
N ARG A 374 -17.30 -7.71 -11.21
CA ARG A 374 -18.52 -8.10 -11.92
C ARG A 374 -18.51 -9.60 -12.24
N GLN A 375 -17.42 -10.10 -12.81
CA GLN A 375 -17.27 -11.52 -13.18
C GLN A 375 -17.38 -12.43 -11.96
N LEU A 376 -16.62 -12.13 -10.91
CA LEU A 376 -16.62 -12.91 -9.67
C LEU A 376 -17.95 -12.78 -8.90
N GLY A 377 -18.57 -11.61 -8.93
CA GLY A 377 -19.87 -11.36 -8.29
C GLY A 377 -21.04 -12.09 -8.97
N ALA A 378 -20.90 -12.43 -10.26
CA ALA A 378 -21.89 -13.19 -11.02
C ALA A 378 -21.81 -14.72 -10.78
N ARG A 379 -20.78 -15.20 -10.08
CA ARG A 379 -20.61 -16.63 -9.81
C ARG A 379 -21.60 -17.11 -8.75
N GLU A 380 -22.28 -18.23 -9.02
CA GLU A 380 -23.14 -18.91 -8.04
C GLU A 380 -22.32 -19.63 -6.97
N THR A 381 -21.17 -20.18 -7.36
CA THR A 381 -20.24 -20.87 -6.45
C THR A 381 -18.90 -20.15 -6.34
N PRO A 382 -18.29 -20.17 -5.14
CA PRO A 382 -16.98 -19.55 -4.95
C PRO A 382 -15.89 -20.17 -5.84
N LEU A 383 -15.00 -19.33 -6.35
CA LEU A 383 -13.73 -19.75 -6.93
C LEU A 383 -12.76 -20.07 -5.79
N TRP A 384 -12.34 -21.33 -5.69
CA TRP A 384 -11.38 -21.78 -4.69
C TRP A 384 -9.94 -21.61 -5.17
N VAL A 385 -9.10 -21.00 -4.35
CA VAL A 385 -7.66 -20.94 -4.57
C VAL A 385 -7.00 -22.03 -3.73
N SER A 386 -6.46 -23.05 -4.38
CA SER A 386 -5.66 -24.08 -3.73
C SER A 386 -4.22 -23.58 -3.56
N VAL A 387 -3.62 -23.93 -2.42
CA VAL A 387 -2.22 -23.63 -2.14
C VAL A 387 -1.44 -24.93 -2.38
N PRO A 388 -0.59 -25.02 -3.42
CA PRO A 388 0.25 -26.20 -3.65
C PRO A 388 1.11 -26.56 -2.43
N GLY A 389 1.40 -27.86 -2.24
CA GLY A 389 2.13 -28.38 -1.07
C GLY A 389 3.48 -27.69 -0.83
N ALA A 390 4.27 -27.50 -1.90
CA ALA A 390 5.55 -26.78 -1.82
C ALA A 390 5.41 -25.33 -1.31
N LEU A 391 4.31 -24.63 -1.65
CA LEU A 391 4.05 -23.29 -1.16
C LEU A 391 3.57 -23.28 0.30
N GLN A 392 2.82 -24.31 0.72
CA GLN A 392 2.47 -24.52 2.13
C GLN A 392 3.73 -24.77 2.98
N GLU A 393 4.69 -25.53 2.47
CA GLU A 393 5.97 -25.79 3.14
C GLU A 393 6.82 -24.52 3.25
N ALA A 394 6.91 -23.72 2.18
CA ALA A 394 7.62 -22.44 2.20
C ALA A 394 7.04 -21.48 3.24
N HIS A 395 5.72 -21.33 3.26
CA HIS A 395 4.97 -20.58 4.28
C HIS A 395 5.28 -21.11 5.68
N THR A 396 5.07 -22.40 5.90
CA THR A 396 5.24 -23.06 7.20
C THR A 396 6.67 -22.91 7.72
N ARG A 397 7.66 -23.05 6.84
CA ARG A 397 9.08 -22.87 7.17
C ARG A 397 9.37 -21.46 7.68
N ALA A 398 8.88 -20.44 6.99
CA ALA A 398 9.10 -19.04 7.39
C ALA A 398 8.51 -18.75 8.78
N PHE A 399 7.24 -19.08 9.01
CA PHE A 399 6.57 -18.78 10.29
C PHE A 399 7.02 -19.69 11.44
N ARG A 400 7.38 -20.96 11.19
CA ARG A 400 7.99 -21.83 12.21
C ARG A 400 9.38 -21.34 12.61
N SER A 401 10.20 -20.92 11.64
CA SER A 401 11.52 -20.33 11.89
C SER A 401 11.39 -19.09 12.78
N LEU A 402 10.49 -18.17 12.43
CA LEU A 402 10.23 -16.98 13.23
C LEU A 402 9.73 -17.32 14.64
N THR A 403 8.77 -18.23 14.75
CA THR A 403 8.21 -18.68 16.05
C THR A 403 9.31 -19.25 16.94
N LYS A 404 10.24 -20.04 16.38
CA LYS A 404 11.36 -20.59 17.12
C LYS A 404 12.27 -19.48 17.64
N LYS A 405 12.68 -18.55 16.78
CA LYS A 405 13.53 -17.41 17.15
C LYS A 405 12.90 -16.55 18.24
N TRP A 406 11.60 -16.22 18.14
CA TRP A 406 10.88 -15.45 19.16
C TRP A 406 10.65 -16.19 20.47
N ARG A 407 10.62 -17.54 20.45
CA ARG A 407 10.53 -18.33 21.69
C ARG A 407 11.88 -18.34 22.43
N GLU A 408 12.97 -18.38 21.68
CA GLU A 408 14.34 -18.33 22.21
C GLU A 408 14.70 -16.92 22.69
N ASP A 409 14.17 -15.89 22.01
CA ASP A 409 14.28 -14.49 22.40
C ASP A 409 13.20 -14.11 23.44
N GLY A 410 13.53 -14.31 24.73
CA GLY A 410 12.64 -13.98 25.84
C GLY A 410 12.29 -12.48 25.99
N SER A 411 12.90 -11.59 25.20
CA SER A 411 12.60 -10.16 25.23
C SER A 411 11.36 -9.77 24.42
N VAL A 412 10.89 -10.64 23.52
CA VAL A 412 9.71 -10.36 22.68
C VAL A 412 8.43 -10.37 23.53
N PRO A 413 7.63 -9.28 23.54
CA PRO A 413 6.41 -9.23 24.31
C PRO A 413 5.40 -10.32 23.90
N ARG A 414 4.82 -11.03 24.87
CA ARG A 414 3.79 -12.06 24.62
C ARG A 414 2.57 -11.52 23.88
N SER A 415 2.26 -10.23 24.05
CA SER A 415 1.19 -9.54 23.32
C SER A 415 1.38 -9.57 21.79
N MET A 416 2.60 -9.78 21.30
CA MET A 416 2.91 -9.90 19.87
C MET A 416 2.67 -11.31 19.30
N GLN A 417 2.46 -12.32 20.14
CA GLN A 417 2.22 -13.70 19.68
C GLN A 417 1.01 -13.79 18.75
N ALA A 418 -0.08 -13.07 19.05
CA ALA A 418 -1.26 -13.04 18.19
C ALA A 418 -0.97 -12.43 16.81
N SER A 419 -0.12 -11.39 16.76
CA SER A 419 0.32 -10.75 15.51
C SER A 419 1.19 -11.69 14.67
N LEU A 420 2.09 -12.46 15.29
CA LEU A 420 2.84 -13.51 14.59
C LEU A 420 1.90 -14.57 14.00
N THR A 421 1.00 -15.13 14.80
CA THR A 421 0.08 -16.17 14.30
C THR A 421 -0.79 -15.63 13.15
N ARG A 422 -1.29 -14.40 13.27
CA ARG A 422 -2.10 -13.77 12.22
C ARG A 422 -1.31 -13.42 10.97
N SER A 423 -0.03 -13.08 11.09
CA SER A 423 0.82 -12.82 9.93
C SER A 423 0.90 -14.02 8.98
N GLY A 424 0.84 -15.25 9.51
CA GLY A 424 0.70 -16.47 8.72
C GLY A 424 -0.55 -16.49 7.83
N LEU A 425 -1.74 -16.21 8.41
CA LEU A 425 -2.98 -16.13 7.64
C LEU A 425 -2.96 -14.95 6.65
N GLN A 426 -2.46 -13.79 7.09
CA GLN A 426 -2.35 -12.59 6.28
C GLN A 426 -1.46 -12.80 5.06
N ALA A 427 -0.36 -13.57 5.18
CA ALA A 427 0.50 -13.92 4.06
C ALA A 427 -0.29 -14.59 2.92
N VAL A 428 -1.09 -15.60 3.25
CA VAL A 428 -1.91 -16.32 2.26
C VAL A 428 -3.01 -15.42 1.71
N LYS A 429 -3.66 -14.59 2.55
CA LYS A 429 -4.64 -13.62 2.07
C LYS A 429 -4.03 -12.63 1.07
N ILE A 430 -2.86 -12.07 1.38
CA ILE A 430 -2.13 -11.16 0.48
C ILE A 430 -1.81 -11.89 -0.83
N ALA A 431 -1.26 -13.11 -0.76
CA ALA A 431 -0.97 -13.92 -1.94
C ALA A 431 -2.20 -14.14 -2.82
N VAL A 432 -3.35 -14.47 -2.22
CA VAL A 432 -4.63 -14.65 -2.95
C VAL A 432 -5.11 -13.34 -3.56
N VAL A 433 -4.94 -12.19 -2.88
CA VAL A 433 -5.21 -10.88 -3.46
C VAL A 433 -4.34 -10.65 -4.69
N LEU A 434 -3.02 -10.86 -4.58
CA LEU A 434 -2.09 -10.66 -5.69
C LEU A 434 -2.40 -11.59 -6.88
N ARG A 435 -2.79 -12.84 -6.61
CA ARG A 435 -3.27 -13.79 -7.63
C ARG A 435 -4.53 -13.28 -8.31
N GLY A 436 -5.50 -12.78 -7.54
CA GLY A 436 -6.72 -12.18 -8.06
C GLY A 436 -6.45 -10.94 -8.92
N VAL A 437 -5.47 -10.11 -8.55
CA VAL A 437 -5.06 -8.94 -9.35
C VAL A 437 -4.42 -9.39 -10.67
N ARG A 438 -3.56 -10.41 -10.67
CA ARG A 438 -3.00 -10.98 -11.92
C ARG A 438 -4.10 -11.50 -12.84
N LEU A 439 -5.06 -12.23 -12.29
CA LEU A 439 -6.21 -12.75 -13.05
C LEU A 439 -7.15 -11.64 -13.52
N ALA A 440 -7.23 -10.51 -12.81
CA ALA A 440 -7.95 -9.36 -13.32
C ALA A 440 -7.30 -8.81 -14.61
N ASP A 441 -5.98 -8.95 -14.75
CA ASP A 441 -5.27 -8.50 -15.93
C ASP A 441 -5.35 -9.52 -17.08
N SER A 442 -4.98 -10.78 -16.80
CA SER A 442 -4.94 -11.88 -17.77
C SER A 442 -6.30 -12.53 -18.08
N GLY A 443 -7.32 -12.27 -17.26
CA GLY A 443 -8.65 -12.85 -17.35
C GLY A 443 -8.91 -13.92 -16.29
N PHE A 444 -10.08 -13.85 -15.64
CA PHE A 444 -10.53 -14.92 -14.76
C PHE A 444 -10.97 -16.13 -15.58
N PRO A 445 -10.81 -17.35 -15.04
CA PRO A 445 -11.31 -18.54 -15.70
C PRO A 445 -12.85 -18.52 -15.77
N PRO A 446 -13.45 -19.34 -16.66
CA PRO A 446 -14.90 -19.44 -16.80
C PRO A 446 -15.61 -19.73 -15.48
N ALA A 447 -16.89 -19.34 -15.38
CA ALA A 447 -17.71 -19.55 -14.17
C ALA A 447 -17.79 -21.02 -13.73
N SER A 448 -17.65 -21.97 -14.67
CA SER A 448 -17.59 -23.41 -14.41
C SER A 448 -16.34 -23.88 -13.66
N THR A 449 -15.24 -23.11 -13.71
CA THR A 449 -13.99 -23.46 -13.02
C THR A 449 -14.17 -23.30 -11.52
N GLN A 450 -14.10 -24.39 -10.77
CA GLN A 450 -14.31 -24.37 -9.32
C GLN A 450 -13.06 -24.01 -8.53
N SER A 451 -11.87 -24.33 -9.07
CA SER A 451 -10.60 -24.08 -8.39
C SER A 451 -9.48 -23.65 -9.32
N ILE A 452 -8.55 -22.88 -8.78
CA ILE A 452 -7.29 -22.47 -9.40
C ILE A 452 -6.15 -22.61 -8.39
N GLU A 453 -4.92 -22.73 -8.87
CA GLU A 453 -3.73 -22.77 -8.02
C GLU A 453 -3.16 -21.37 -7.75
N LEU A 454 -2.61 -21.21 -6.56
CA LEU A 454 -1.80 -20.06 -6.16
C LEU A 454 -0.40 -20.14 -6.78
N GLY A 455 0.11 -19.03 -7.32
CA GLY A 455 1.43 -18.98 -7.92
C GLY A 455 2.57 -18.87 -6.89
N PRO A 456 3.79 -19.31 -7.22
CA PRO A 456 4.96 -19.18 -6.35
C PRO A 456 5.33 -17.71 -6.04
N GLU A 457 5.26 -16.84 -7.05
CA GLU A 457 5.48 -15.39 -6.89
C GLU A 457 4.47 -14.72 -5.96
N ASP A 458 3.20 -15.16 -6.02
CA ASP A 458 2.14 -14.68 -5.13
C ASP A 458 2.46 -15.02 -3.68
N MET A 459 2.86 -16.28 -3.43
CA MET A 459 3.20 -16.74 -2.09
C MET A 459 4.45 -16.05 -1.56
N GLU A 460 5.49 -15.91 -2.38
CA GLU A 460 6.72 -15.21 -1.98
C GLU A 460 6.41 -13.76 -1.57
N ALA A 461 5.66 -13.04 -2.41
CA ALA A 461 5.24 -11.68 -2.11
C ALA A 461 4.36 -11.61 -0.86
N GLY A 462 3.43 -12.56 -0.69
CA GLY A 462 2.58 -12.67 0.49
C GLY A 462 3.36 -12.82 1.78
N ILE A 463 4.33 -13.74 1.83
CA ILE A 463 5.18 -13.96 3.01
C ILE A 463 6.00 -12.69 3.29
N ARG A 464 6.72 -12.15 2.29
CA ARG A 464 7.57 -10.95 2.46
C ARG A 464 6.78 -9.73 2.94
N LEU A 465 5.62 -9.46 2.33
CA LEU A 465 4.74 -8.36 2.73
C LEU A 465 4.21 -8.56 4.15
N SER A 466 3.70 -9.75 4.49
CA SER A 466 3.15 -10.01 5.83
C SER A 466 4.19 -9.84 6.94
N LEU A 467 5.42 -10.28 6.72
CA LEU A 467 6.53 -10.11 7.67
C LEU A 467 7.00 -8.66 7.74
N THR A 468 7.00 -7.94 6.61
CA THR A 468 7.28 -6.50 6.61
C THR A 468 6.23 -5.73 7.42
N TYR A 469 4.95 -6.05 7.26
CA TYR A 469 3.89 -5.47 8.09
C TYR A 469 3.97 -5.90 9.56
N LEU A 470 4.51 -7.10 9.85
CA LEU A 470 4.79 -7.53 11.22
C LEU A 470 5.91 -6.70 11.86
N LEU A 471 6.96 -6.32 11.11
CA LEU A 471 8.00 -5.39 11.59
C LEU A 471 7.37 -4.07 12.05
N HIS A 472 6.56 -3.45 11.20
CA HIS A 472 5.83 -2.23 11.57
C HIS A 472 4.87 -2.44 12.74
N ALA A 473 4.25 -3.61 12.86
CA ALA A 473 3.39 -3.93 14.00
C ALA A 473 4.19 -3.98 15.32
N ILE A 474 5.45 -4.44 15.32
CA ILE A 474 6.31 -4.40 16.51
C ILE A 474 6.54 -2.94 16.93
N GLU A 475 6.89 -2.07 15.99
CA GLU A 475 7.10 -0.64 16.27
C GLU A 475 5.85 0.06 16.80
N VAL A 476 4.70 -0.20 16.16
CA VAL A 476 3.42 0.37 16.60
C VAL A 476 3.06 -0.17 17.99
N GLY A 477 3.22 -1.47 18.22
CA GLY A 477 2.92 -2.14 19.47
C GLY A 477 3.75 -1.63 20.64
N ALA A 478 5.06 -1.44 20.44
CA ALA A 478 5.97 -0.89 21.43
C ALA A 478 5.51 0.50 21.91
N ARG A 479 5.14 1.38 20.99
CA ARG A 479 4.67 2.73 21.34
C ARG A 479 3.30 2.74 22.01
N LEU A 480 2.40 1.81 21.66
CA LEU A 480 1.09 1.70 22.30
C LEU A 480 1.14 1.16 23.74
N GLN A 481 2.20 0.44 24.13
CA GLN A 481 2.33 -0.19 25.45
C GLN A 481 3.00 0.71 26.51
N GLY A 482 3.59 1.84 26.10
CA GLY A 482 4.22 2.80 27.00
C GLY A 482 5.62 3.17 26.56
N ASP A 483 5.70 4.10 25.60
CA ASP A 483 6.84 5.03 25.46
C ASP A 483 6.42 6.33 24.75
N ASP A 484 5.19 6.79 24.99
CA ASP A 484 4.98 8.24 25.05
C ASP A 484 5.43 8.66 26.46
N GLY A 485 6.75 8.65 26.70
CA GLY A 485 7.32 9.62 27.63
C GLY A 485 6.72 10.99 27.30
N PRO A 486 6.45 11.84 28.31
CA PRO A 486 5.65 13.07 28.16
C PRO A 486 6.11 13.75 26.89
N GLN A 487 5.26 13.81 25.85
CA GLN A 487 5.58 14.26 24.48
C GLN A 487 6.93 14.93 24.49
N ASP A 488 8.01 14.17 24.21
CA ASP A 488 9.34 14.57 24.68
C ASP A 488 9.84 15.71 23.80
N THR A 489 9.25 16.88 24.01
CA THR A 489 9.65 18.18 23.53
C THR A 489 11.11 18.34 23.88
N CYS A 490 11.60 17.77 24.99
CA CYS A 490 13.01 17.77 25.32
C CYS A 490 13.86 16.88 24.38
N LEU A 491 13.46 15.66 24.01
CA LEU A 491 14.23 14.86 23.03
C LEU A 491 14.09 15.38 21.60
N GLN A 492 12.91 15.89 21.23
CA GLN A 492 12.68 16.48 19.91
C GLN A 492 13.36 17.84 19.79
N GLU A 493 13.38 18.67 20.86
CA GLU A 493 14.18 19.89 20.98
C GLU A 493 15.66 19.58 21.12
N LYS A 494 16.09 18.51 21.79
CA LYS A 494 17.50 18.08 21.83
C LYS A 494 17.94 17.62 20.45
N ALA A 495 17.14 16.83 19.75
CA ALA A 495 17.41 16.43 18.36
C ALA A 495 17.38 17.64 17.41
N LEU A 496 16.45 18.59 17.59
CA LEU A 496 16.41 19.87 16.85
C LEU A 496 17.60 20.77 17.20
N GLN A 497 18.02 20.85 18.46
CA GLN A 497 19.17 21.63 18.93
C GLN A 497 20.48 20.99 18.49
N GLU A 498 20.59 19.67 18.48
CA GLU A 498 21.74 18.93 17.96
C GLU A 498 21.80 18.98 16.44
N LYS A 499 20.65 18.95 15.75
CA LYS A 499 20.53 19.19 14.31
C LYS A 499 20.87 20.64 13.97
N ALA A 500 20.40 21.61 14.74
CA ALA A 500 20.75 23.03 14.62
C ALA A 500 22.23 23.25 14.94
N ARG A 501 22.80 22.57 15.94
CA ARG A 501 24.25 22.59 16.24
C ARG A 501 25.06 21.94 15.13
N SER A 502 24.58 20.85 14.54
CA SER A 502 25.26 20.14 13.45
C SER A 502 25.19 20.90 12.13
N GLN A 503 24.04 21.49 11.80
CA GLN A 503 23.89 22.43 10.70
C GLN A 503 24.67 23.72 10.95
N SER A 504 24.68 24.27 12.17
CA SER A 504 25.49 25.43 12.55
C SER A 504 26.98 25.12 12.36
N LYS A 505 27.47 23.98 12.85
CA LYS A 505 28.85 23.52 12.63
C LYS A 505 29.18 23.34 11.14
N LEU A 506 28.24 22.82 10.34
CA LEU A 506 28.44 22.67 8.90
C LEU A 506 28.44 24.04 8.19
N ASN A 507 27.56 24.95 8.60
CA ASN A 507 27.48 26.31 8.07
C ASN A 507 28.70 27.14 8.49
N GLU A 508 29.20 26.99 9.71
CA GLU A 508 30.48 27.55 10.18
C GLU A 508 31.64 27.05 9.33
N ARG A 509 31.71 25.73 9.06
CA ARG A 509 32.72 25.16 8.16
C ARG A 509 32.60 25.66 6.71
N LYS A 510 31.41 26.13 6.29
CA LYS A 510 31.17 26.75 4.99
C LYS A 510 31.45 28.27 4.97
N ARG A 511 31.63 28.93 6.13
CA ARG A 511 31.96 30.37 6.20
C ARG A 511 33.34 30.67 5.65
N ASP A 512 34.28 29.76 5.84
CA ASP A 512 35.66 29.89 5.36
C ASP A 512 35.81 29.62 3.86
N LEU A 513 34.72 29.26 3.18
CA LEU A 513 34.69 29.08 1.73
C LEU A 513 34.41 30.40 1.04
N THR A 514 35.15 30.67 -0.03
CA THR A 514 34.80 31.73 -0.99
C THR A 514 33.42 31.47 -1.60
N GLU A 515 32.74 32.52 -2.06
CA GLU A 515 31.41 32.44 -2.70
C GLU A 515 31.39 31.38 -3.82
N ARG A 516 32.37 31.46 -4.71
CA ARG A 516 32.62 30.49 -5.78
C ARG A 516 32.78 29.04 -5.31
N GLN A 517 33.47 28.83 -4.19
CA GLN A 517 33.66 27.50 -3.60
C GLN A 517 32.35 26.94 -3.02
N ARG A 518 31.49 27.83 -2.50
CA ARG A 518 30.18 27.47 -1.96
C ARG A 518 29.24 27.07 -3.09
N GLU A 519 29.16 27.86 -4.15
CA GLU A 519 28.38 27.56 -5.36
C GLU A 519 28.82 26.23 -5.99
N TYR A 520 30.14 26.02 -6.11
CA TYR A 520 30.67 24.78 -6.65
C TYR A 520 30.38 23.58 -5.72
N LEU A 521 30.46 23.74 -4.40
CA LEU A 521 30.10 22.68 -3.44
C LEU A 521 28.59 22.33 -3.53
N GLU A 522 27.74 23.32 -3.78
CA GLU A 522 26.30 23.13 -3.96
C GLU A 522 25.98 22.43 -5.28
N ALA A 523 26.70 22.76 -6.36
CA ALA A 523 26.52 22.15 -7.68
C ALA A 523 27.05 20.71 -7.82
N LEU A 524 27.89 20.23 -6.88
CA LEU A 524 28.32 18.83 -6.88
C LEU A 524 27.11 17.88 -6.71
N PRO A 525 27.15 16.65 -7.26
CA PRO A 525 26.04 15.71 -7.14
C PRO A 525 25.67 15.40 -5.67
N GLU A 526 24.38 15.16 -5.44
CA GLU A 526 23.85 14.76 -4.13
C GLU A 526 24.13 13.29 -3.79
N GLU A 527 24.32 12.45 -4.81
CA GLU A 527 24.76 11.07 -4.67
C GLU A 527 26.30 10.96 -4.64
N PRO A 528 26.88 9.82 -4.24
CA PRO A 528 28.32 9.62 -4.33
C PRO A 528 28.83 9.84 -5.76
N PHE A 529 29.80 10.73 -5.92
CA PHE A 529 30.34 11.14 -7.22
C PHE A 529 31.83 10.86 -7.35
N SER A 530 32.30 10.65 -8.57
CA SER A 530 33.68 10.37 -8.88
C SER A 530 34.54 11.64 -8.93
N THR A 531 35.87 11.46 -8.84
CA THR A 531 36.80 12.58 -9.02
C THR A 531 36.77 13.14 -10.46
N ALA A 532 36.35 12.33 -11.44
CA ALA A 532 36.20 12.75 -12.84
C ALA A 532 34.98 13.68 -12.98
N GLU A 533 33.81 13.25 -12.48
CA GLU A 533 32.58 14.05 -12.49
C GLU A 533 32.75 15.41 -11.82
N ALA A 534 33.44 15.45 -10.68
CA ALA A 534 33.78 16.72 -10.03
C ALA A 534 34.66 17.61 -10.94
N LYS A 535 35.67 17.04 -11.61
CA LYS A 535 36.56 17.79 -12.51
C LYS A 535 35.86 18.27 -13.77
N ASP A 536 34.83 17.56 -14.24
CA ASP A 536 34.08 17.94 -15.44
C ASP A 536 33.15 19.12 -15.12
N LEU A 537 32.50 19.10 -13.95
CA LEU A 537 31.74 20.23 -13.41
C LEU A 537 32.62 21.46 -13.13
N ALA A 538 33.93 21.29 -12.89
CA ALA A 538 34.84 22.38 -12.54
C ALA A 538 34.89 23.53 -13.56
N SER A 539 34.72 23.19 -14.84
CA SER A 539 34.85 24.13 -15.98
C SER A 539 33.76 25.20 -15.94
N GLY A 540 32.52 24.83 -15.55
CA GLY A 540 31.39 25.75 -15.43
C GLY A 540 31.49 26.74 -14.27
N PHE A 541 32.38 26.47 -13.31
CA PHE A 541 32.65 27.35 -12.16
C PHE A 541 34.05 27.98 -12.25
N GLY A 542 34.72 27.87 -13.41
CA GLY A 542 36.06 28.36 -13.73
C GLY A 542 37.19 27.85 -12.82
N ALA A 543 37.00 26.73 -12.14
CA ALA A 543 38.00 26.13 -11.27
C ALA A 543 38.93 25.21 -12.08
N SER A 544 40.24 25.28 -11.84
CA SER A 544 41.17 24.36 -12.51
C SER A 544 40.99 22.93 -12.01
N LYS A 545 41.18 21.93 -12.89
CA LYS A 545 41.10 20.49 -12.53
C LYS A 545 42.02 20.12 -11.36
N ARG A 546 43.17 20.80 -11.22
CA ARG A 546 44.10 20.66 -10.08
C ARG A 546 43.59 21.37 -8.82
N GLY A 547 42.94 22.53 -8.96
CA GLY A 547 42.31 23.28 -7.88
C GLY A 547 41.16 22.50 -7.22
N VAL A 548 40.26 21.93 -8.01
CA VAL A 548 39.17 21.08 -7.52
C VAL A 548 39.67 19.88 -6.73
N GLN A 549 40.71 19.21 -7.21
CA GLN A 549 41.28 18.07 -6.48
C GLN A 549 41.89 18.48 -5.12
N ARG A 550 42.39 19.71 -4.99
CA ARG A 550 42.81 20.27 -3.70
C ARG A 550 41.61 20.62 -2.83
N TRP A 551 40.54 21.19 -3.40
CA TRP A 551 39.30 21.49 -2.68
C TRP A 551 38.65 20.24 -2.12
N LEU A 552 38.45 19.18 -2.91
CA LEU A 552 37.86 17.92 -2.43
C LEU A 552 38.63 17.34 -1.23
N LYS A 553 39.97 17.36 -1.28
CA LYS A 553 40.83 16.93 -0.17
C LYS A 553 40.70 17.85 1.05
N SER A 554 40.67 19.16 0.84
CA SER A 554 40.51 20.17 1.90
C SER A 554 39.15 20.05 2.58
N TRP A 555 38.07 19.98 1.80
CA TRP A 555 36.69 19.83 2.26
C TRP A 555 36.45 18.50 2.97
N ARG A 556 37.17 17.44 2.62
CA ARG A 556 37.18 16.21 3.43
C ARG A 556 37.80 16.43 4.80
N ARG A 557 38.94 17.13 4.89
CA ARG A 557 39.57 17.45 6.20
C ARG A 557 38.71 18.39 7.03
N ALA A 558 38.07 19.37 6.39
CA ALA A 558 37.10 20.27 7.01
C ALA A 558 35.77 19.57 7.34
N GLY A 559 35.57 18.32 6.93
CA GLY A 559 34.37 17.55 7.22
C GLY A 559 33.12 17.99 6.47
N LEU A 560 33.26 18.64 5.31
CA LEU A 560 32.19 18.97 4.37
C LEU A 560 31.92 17.83 3.37
N LEU A 561 32.92 16.98 3.11
CA LEU A 561 32.82 15.79 2.27
C LEU A 561 33.28 14.53 3.04
N ARG A 562 32.72 13.38 2.68
CA ARG A 562 33.21 12.05 3.08
C ARG A 562 33.69 11.28 1.86
N LYS A 563 34.43 10.19 2.09
CA LYS A 563 35.00 9.34 1.03
C LYS A 563 34.45 7.92 1.17
N PRO A 564 33.34 7.57 0.48
CA PRO A 564 32.71 6.26 0.63
C PRO A 564 33.61 5.10 0.19
N LYS A 565 34.32 5.26 -0.95
CA LYS A 565 35.27 4.30 -1.52
C LYS A 565 36.41 5.03 -2.22
N ARG A 566 37.49 4.33 -2.63
CA ARG A 566 38.66 4.95 -3.27
C ARG A 566 38.25 5.61 -4.60
N GLY A 567 38.40 6.93 -4.70
CA GLY A 567 38.08 7.70 -5.91
C GLY A 567 36.69 8.35 -5.93
N MET A 568 35.82 7.94 -5.00
CA MET A 568 34.45 8.45 -4.83
C MET A 568 34.36 9.40 -3.63
N TRP A 569 33.51 10.41 -3.76
CA TRP A 569 33.26 11.45 -2.77
C TRP A 569 31.75 11.54 -2.52
N ALA A 570 31.35 12.00 -1.34
CA ALA A 570 29.95 12.30 -1.07
C ALA A 570 29.87 13.51 -0.14
N LYS A 571 28.86 14.38 -0.33
CA LYS A 571 28.60 15.48 0.60
C LYS A 571 28.31 14.94 2.00
N ARG A 572 28.91 15.55 3.02
CA ARG A 572 28.63 15.21 4.41
C ARG A 572 27.35 15.92 4.80
N ARG A 573 26.29 15.16 5.03
CA ARG A 573 25.02 15.68 5.56
C ARG A 573 25.14 15.82 7.08
N PRO A 574 24.36 16.72 7.74
CA PRO A 574 24.05 16.51 9.15
C PRO A 574 23.57 15.06 9.28
N GLU A 575 24.03 14.35 10.31
CA GLU A 575 23.71 12.93 10.49
C GLU A 575 22.23 12.71 10.18
N ARG A 576 21.97 11.99 9.10
CA ARG A 576 20.66 11.41 8.86
C ARG A 576 20.55 10.32 9.90
N GLU A 577 20.12 10.67 11.10
CA GLU A 577 19.34 9.71 11.87
C GLU A 577 17.99 9.60 11.14
N ASP A 578 18.01 8.84 10.04
CA ASP A 578 16.85 8.51 9.24
C ASP A 578 15.88 7.71 10.12
N SER A 579 15.05 8.40 10.91
CA SER A 579 13.80 7.90 11.50
C SER A 579 13.97 6.77 12.54
N PRO A 580 12.96 6.52 13.40
CA PRO A 580 13.13 5.74 14.61
C PRO A 580 13.50 4.31 14.30
N ARG A 581 14.55 3.90 15.00
CA ARG A 581 15.28 2.66 14.87
C ARG A 581 14.32 1.49 15.08
N THR A 582 14.10 0.71 14.03
CA THR A 582 13.76 -0.71 14.19
C THR A 582 14.85 -1.42 15.00
N GLU A 583 16.08 -0.88 14.98
CA GLU A 583 17.21 -1.35 15.77
C GLU A 583 16.94 -1.23 17.28
N GLY A 584 17.05 -2.36 17.97
CA GLY A 584 16.93 -2.44 19.43
C GLY A 584 15.55 -2.85 19.94
N LEU A 585 14.51 -2.90 19.09
CA LEU A 585 13.22 -3.46 19.50
C LEU A 585 13.26 -5.00 19.49
N PRO A 586 12.79 -5.67 20.57
CA PRO A 586 12.69 -7.11 20.62
C PRO A 586 11.99 -7.72 19.41
N GLY A 587 12.58 -8.78 18.83
CA GLY A 587 11.99 -9.55 17.75
C GLY A 587 12.17 -8.98 16.33
N VAL A 588 12.62 -7.72 16.16
CA VAL A 588 12.87 -7.11 14.83
C VAL A 588 13.91 -7.89 14.04
N GLU A 589 15.10 -8.12 14.63
CA GLU A 589 16.19 -8.84 13.96
C GLU A 589 15.77 -10.25 13.54
N SER A 590 14.96 -10.91 14.37
CA SER A 590 14.42 -12.23 14.06
C SER A 590 13.56 -12.20 12.80
N VAL A 591 12.70 -11.19 12.64
CA VAL A 591 11.86 -11.02 11.45
C VAL A 591 12.70 -10.68 10.22
N ILE A 592 13.63 -9.71 10.32
CA ILE A 592 14.51 -9.32 9.21
C ILE A 592 15.31 -10.53 8.73
N SER A 593 15.91 -11.29 9.65
CA SER A 593 16.66 -12.51 9.33
C SER A 593 15.79 -13.59 8.68
N VAL A 594 14.50 -13.69 9.02
CA VAL A 594 13.59 -14.61 8.32
C VAL A 594 13.27 -14.09 6.91
N ILE A 595 13.02 -12.79 6.72
CA ILE A 595 12.76 -12.20 5.40
C ILE A 595 13.96 -12.41 4.46
N ASP A 596 15.17 -12.21 4.95
CA ASP A 596 16.42 -12.41 4.22
C ASP A 596 16.59 -13.89 3.80
N GLY A 597 16.24 -14.81 4.70
CA GLY A 597 16.30 -16.25 4.45
C GLY A 597 15.18 -16.82 3.57
N ILE A 598 14.23 -16.02 3.06
CA ILE A 598 13.20 -16.51 2.14
C ILE A 598 13.84 -16.71 0.76
N PRO A 599 13.90 -17.96 0.24
CA PRO A 599 14.41 -18.20 -1.10
C PRO A 599 13.46 -17.59 -2.15
N ALA A 600 14.01 -17.26 -3.32
CA ALA A 600 13.17 -16.99 -4.48
C ALA A 600 12.34 -18.24 -4.80
N LEU A 601 11.00 -18.13 -4.77
CA LEU A 601 10.12 -19.25 -5.10
C LEU A 601 9.91 -19.39 -6.61
N VAL A 602 10.32 -18.37 -7.37
CA VAL A 602 10.42 -18.40 -8.83
C VAL A 602 11.90 -18.47 -9.22
N GLY A 603 12.27 -19.49 -9.98
CA GLY A 603 13.55 -19.52 -10.73
C GLY A 603 14.80 -19.57 -9.85
N GLY A 604 15.07 -20.75 -9.28
CA GLY A 604 16.40 -21.19 -8.93
C GLY A 604 16.45 -22.69 -9.17
N ARG A 605 17.27 -23.15 -10.12
CA ARG A 605 17.74 -24.54 -10.11
C ARG A 605 18.20 -24.82 -8.67
N ALA A 606 17.74 -25.92 -8.09
CA ALA A 606 18.39 -26.46 -6.91
C ALA A 606 19.91 -26.53 -7.17
N PRO A 607 20.76 -26.28 -6.16
CA PRO A 607 22.20 -26.40 -6.32
C PRO A 607 22.59 -27.77 -6.88
#